data_AF-E9DVQ2-F1
#
_entry.id   AF-E9DVQ2-F1
#
_cell.length_a   1.000
_cell.length_b   1.000
_cell.length_c   1.000
_cell.angle_alpha   90.00
_cell.angle_beta   90.00
_cell.angle_gamma   90.00
#
_symmetry.space_group_name_H-M   'P 1'
#
loop_
_entity.id
_entity.type
_entity.pdbx_description
1 polymer ?
#
loop_
_entity_poly.entity_id
_entity_poly.type
_entity_poly.pdbx_seq_one_letter_code
_entity_poly.pdbx_strand_id
1 'polypeptide(L)'
;MALSRIEGQDNLYVGGIWALRRSDILSEKGITHVLSVVGFSPDSLKNFKDEPWSEYGKQFHHLLIDIDDLDESNLLEKLPKAVKFIDEGLRGPRNRNASSASDHAESQGGTARDGSGESGIVGEGLERLKISSPNSTAESTGAVSQAGGVFVHCAAGKSRSVSIVVAYLLWRYPNRFDANVVPASAYGNVSRKENSGASAAHSSNQSAGRSRSRKETAVEAVELALGLIRRTRPMAEPNDGFMQQLALWWEMGCPDDVEMHPLYQRWVYKREVEEHVAVGQAPSRLRFEDEEPSATATATRAAAAAAAGGGGDTELMLRCKKCRRTLATAPFINKHVASGSSKTFDPRQPCPHYFVEPLSWMRRELEKGELNGRLSCPNERCGAAVGRYDWKGLRCACGGWVTPGLSLQRARVDEEMRRNHGAMGQGQGPGLNEVARNMGIRMPPGSGRDGGNL
;
A
#
# COMPACT_ATOMS: atom_id res chain seq x y z
N MET A 1 4.44 -3.71 -31.29
CA MET A 1 3.66 -2.52 -31.68
C MET A 1 4.22 -1.29 -30.97
N ALA A 2 4.36 -0.14 -31.65
CA ALA A 2 4.88 1.09 -31.04
C ALA A 2 3.94 1.66 -29.95
N LEU A 3 2.64 1.47 -30.16
CA LEU A 3 1.52 1.87 -29.30
C LEU A 3 0.65 0.63 -29.05
N SER A 4 0.41 0.28 -27.78
CA SER A 4 -0.40 -0.88 -27.38
C SER A 4 -1.60 -0.41 -26.55
N ARG A 5 -2.82 -0.80 -26.92
CA ARG A 5 -4.02 -0.57 -26.07
C ARG A 5 -4.00 -1.56 -24.91
N ILE A 6 -4.32 -1.10 -23.70
CA ILE A 6 -4.49 -1.97 -22.54
C ILE A 6 -5.86 -2.67 -22.64
N GLU A 7 -5.92 -3.96 -22.33
CA GLU A 7 -7.18 -4.69 -22.31
C GLU A 7 -8.12 -4.13 -21.23
N GLY A 8 -9.32 -3.73 -21.64
CA GLY A 8 -10.33 -3.18 -20.75
C GLY A 8 -11.33 -2.29 -21.48
N GLN A 9 -12.16 -1.62 -20.67
CA GLN A 9 -13.15 -0.64 -21.13
C GLN A 9 -12.51 0.72 -21.44
N ASP A 10 -11.35 0.99 -20.86
CA ASP A 10 -10.66 2.28 -21.00
C ASP A 10 -9.96 2.43 -22.35
N ASN A 11 -9.92 3.66 -22.87
CA ASN A 11 -9.09 4.04 -24.02
C ASN A 11 -7.67 4.38 -23.57
N LEU A 12 -7.05 3.46 -22.83
CA LEU A 12 -5.71 3.59 -22.28
C LEU A 12 -4.68 2.89 -23.16
N TYR A 13 -3.61 3.61 -23.50
CA TYR A 13 -2.54 3.13 -24.37
C TYR A 13 -1.18 3.29 -23.70
N VAL A 14 -0.26 2.36 -23.99
CA VAL A 14 1.13 2.38 -23.50
C VAL A 14 2.13 2.16 -24.63
N GLY A 15 3.27 2.85 -24.57
CA GLY A 15 4.25 2.82 -25.65
C GLY A 15 5.58 3.46 -25.33
N GLY A 16 6.46 3.50 -26.33
CA GLY A 16 7.73 4.23 -26.28
C GLY A 16 7.63 5.60 -26.97
N ILE A 17 8.65 6.44 -26.80
CA ILE A 17 8.66 7.83 -27.27
C ILE A 17 8.48 7.94 -28.79
N TRP A 18 8.96 6.96 -29.54
CA TRP A 18 8.81 6.89 -30.99
C TRP A 18 7.35 6.83 -31.47
N ALA A 19 6.41 6.42 -30.61
CA ALA A 19 4.98 6.44 -30.94
C ALA A 19 4.43 7.87 -31.04
N LEU A 20 5.02 8.85 -30.35
CA LEU A 20 4.61 10.27 -30.45
C LEU A 20 4.80 10.83 -31.87
N ARG A 21 5.76 10.31 -32.62
CA ARG A 21 6.01 10.74 -34.00
C ARG A 21 4.85 10.39 -34.96
N ARG A 22 3.96 9.48 -34.55
CA ARG A 22 2.81 9.01 -35.32
C ARG A 22 1.55 9.80 -34.95
N SER A 23 1.59 11.11 -35.13
CA SER A 23 0.48 12.03 -34.77
C SER A 23 -0.86 11.59 -35.36
N ASP A 24 -0.87 11.15 -36.63
CA ASP A 24 -2.09 10.66 -37.30
C ASP A 24 -2.74 9.49 -36.55
N ILE A 25 -1.94 8.54 -36.05
CA ILE A 25 -2.44 7.38 -35.28
C ILE A 25 -2.97 7.82 -33.91
N LEU A 26 -2.33 8.80 -33.26
CA LEU A 26 -2.80 9.31 -31.97
C LEU A 26 -4.21 9.92 -32.13
N SER A 27 -4.41 10.73 -33.16
CA SER A 27 -5.70 11.34 -33.48
C SER A 27 -6.74 10.28 -33.90
N GLU A 28 -6.38 9.31 -34.75
CA GLU A 28 -7.27 8.22 -35.18
C GLU A 28 -7.77 7.38 -33.97
N LYS A 29 -6.90 7.17 -32.98
CA LYS A 29 -7.26 6.45 -31.74
C LYS A 29 -8.00 7.31 -30.71
N GLY A 30 -8.32 8.56 -31.04
CA GLY A 30 -9.03 9.49 -30.16
C GLY A 30 -8.23 9.88 -28.91
N ILE A 31 -6.89 9.84 -28.99
CA ILE A 31 -6.03 10.23 -27.87
C ILE A 31 -6.12 11.74 -27.69
N THR A 32 -6.47 12.17 -26.47
CA THR A 32 -6.58 13.58 -26.09
C THR A 32 -5.57 13.96 -25.00
N HIS A 33 -5.05 12.97 -24.28
CA HIS A 33 -4.10 13.16 -23.19
C HIS A 33 -2.84 12.33 -23.41
N VAL A 34 -1.68 12.95 -23.18
CA VAL A 34 -0.37 12.31 -23.28
C VAL A 34 0.37 12.48 -21.96
N LEU A 35 0.83 11.37 -21.40
CA LEU A 35 1.67 11.32 -20.21
C LEU A 35 3.06 10.83 -20.59
N SER A 36 4.04 11.73 -20.54
CA SER A 36 5.45 11.44 -20.79
C SER A 36 6.17 11.19 -19.48
N VAL A 37 6.61 9.95 -19.26
CA VAL A 37 7.39 9.52 -18.08
C VAL A 37 8.87 9.43 -18.47
N VAL A 38 9.37 10.51 -19.08
CA VAL A 38 10.76 10.72 -19.51
C VAL A 38 10.91 12.19 -19.93
N GLY A 39 11.98 12.86 -19.50
CA GLY A 39 12.36 14.17 -20.02
C GLY A 39 12.81 14.09 -21.48
N PHE A 40 12.32 15.02 -22.30
CA PHE A 40 12.78 15.19 -23.67
C PHE A 40 12.55 16.64 -24.13
N SER A 41 13.33 17.09 -25.10
CA SER A 41 13.16 18.42 -25.71
C SER A 41 12.03 18.39 -26.76
N PRO A 42 10.94 19.17 -26.58
CA PRO A 42 9.83 19.22 -27.53
C PRO A 42 10.25 19.53 -28.98
N ASP A 43 11.20 20.44 -29.16
CA ASP A 43 11.64 20.86 -30.50
C ASP A 43 12.48 19.80 -31.23
N SER A 44 13.10 18.90 -30.48
CA SER A 44 13.92 17.83 -31.05
C SER A 44 13.09 16.64 -31.54
N LEU A 45 11.86 16.48 -31.06
CA LEU A 45 11.00 15.35 -31.40
C LEU A 45 10.03 15.71 -32.54
N LYS A 46 10.41 15.36 -33.76
CA LYS A 46 9.59 15.62 -34.95
C LYS A 46 8.70 14.44 -35.37
N ASN A 47 7.48 14.74 -35.82
CA ASN A 47 6.60 13.75 -36.44
C ASN A 47 7.08 13.36 -37.87
N PHE A 48 6.35 12.48 -38.55
CA PHE A 48 6.70 12.07 -39.93
C PHE A 48 6.48 13.16 -40.99
N LYS A 49 5.83 14.27 -40.63
CA LYS A 49 5.63 15.47 -41.46
C LYS A 49 6.68 16.56 -41.16
N ASP A 50 7.74 16.22 -40.43
CA ASP A 50 8.84 17.10 -39.98
C ASP A 50 8.41 18.27 -39.06
N GLU A 51 7.21 18.18 -38.47
CA GLU A 51 6.71 19.16 -37.50
C GLU A 51 7.16 18.78 -36.08
N PRO A 52 7.64 19.73 -35.25
CA PRO A 52 8.14 19.46 -33.90
C PRO A 52 7.01 19.27 -32.88
N TRP A 53 7.28 18.52 -31.79
CA TRP A 53 6.29 18.23 -30.73
C TRP A 53 5.77 19.51 -30.06
N SER A 54 6.57 20.59 -30.04
CA SER A 54 6.13 21.91 -29.59
C SER A 54 4.95 22.48 -30.38
N GLU A 55 4.72 22.04 -31.62
CA GLU A 55 3.58 22.44 -32.46
C GLU A 55 2.45 21.42 -32.41
N TYR A 56 2.64 20.21 -32.97
CA TYR A 56 1.55 19.22 -33.03
C TYR A 56 1.16 18.65 -31.65
N GLY A 57 2.02 18.80 -30.64
CA GLY A 57 1.72 18.41 -29.27
C GLY A 57 0.67 19.29 -28.60
N LYS A 58 0.46 20.54 -29.07
CA LYS A 58 -0.49 21.51 -28.51
C LYS A 58 -1.95 21.04 -28.52
N GLN A 59 -2.29 20.09 -29.40
CA GLN A 59 -3.63 19.51 -29.47
C GLN A 59 -3.92 18.54 -28.31
N PHE A 60 -2.90 18.09 -27.57
CA PHE A 60 -3.05 17.15 -26.46
C PHE A 60 -2.88 17.87 -25.13
N HIS A 61 -3.65 17.45 -24.12
CA HIS A 61 -3.29 17.73 -22.74
C HIS A 61 -2.05 16.91 -22.41
N HIS A 62 -0.94 17.58 -22.09
CA HIS A 62 0.36 16.93 -21.90
C HIS A 62 0.83 17.08 -20.45
N LEU A 63 1.17 15.97 -19.82
CA LEU A 63 1.87 15.94 -18.53
C LEU A 63 3.25 15.29 -18.72
N LEU A 64 4.29 15.99 -18.29
CA LEU A 64 5.67 15.48 -18.26
C LEU A 64 6.07 15.17 -16.81
N ILE A 65 6.54 13.96 -16.59
CA ILE A 65 7.18 13.49 -15.36
C ILE A 65 8.60 13.10 -15.75
N ASP A 66 9.55 13.94 -15.39
CA ASP A 66 10.97 13.67 -15.66
C ASP A 66 11.51 12.74 -14.57
N ILE A 67 11.76 11.49 -14.96
CA ILE A 67 12.27 10.45 -14.07
C ILE A 67 13.08 9.43 -14.88
N ASP A 68 14.19 9.02 -14.30
CA ASP A 68 15.09 8.01 -14.86
C ASP A 68 14.59 6.59 -14.60
N ASP A 69 15.12 5.64 -15.37
CA ASP A 69 14.75 4.22 -15.28
C ASP A 69 15.67 3.45 -14.35
N LEU A 70 15.86 3.96 -13.13
CA LEU A 70 16.77 3.41 -12.13
C LEU A 70 15.99 2.85 -10.95
N ASP A 71 16.54 1.85 -10.27
CA ASP A 71 15.89 1.24 -9.10
C ASP A 71 15.75 2.25 -7.94
N GLU A 72 16.66 3.21 -7.89
CA GLU A 72 16.74 4.30 -6.92
C GLU A 72 15.83 5.49 -7.28
N SER A 73 15.20 5.51 -8.45
CA SER A 73 14.31 6.62 -8.81
C SER A 73 13.01 6.56 -7.98
N ASN A 74 12.60 7.69 -7.39
CA ASN A 74 11.37 7.77 -6.60
C ASN A 74 10.15 7.98 -7.50
N LEU A 75 9.60 6.88 -8.02
CA LEU A 75 8.37 6.89 -8.80
C LEU A 75 7.13 7.04 -7.90
N LEU A 76 7.20 6.54 -6.67
CA LEU A 76 6.08 6.45 -5.74
C LEU A 76 5.43 7.81 -5.45
N GLU A 77 6.24 8.86 -5.25
CA GLU A 77 5.76 10.24 -5.09
C GLU A 77 5.04 10.80 -6.32
N LYS A 78 5.33 10.27 -7.52
CA LYS A 78 4.75 10.74 -8.77
C LYS A 78 3.42 10.04 -9.10
N LEU A 79 3.13 8.90 -8.46
CA LEU A 79 1.97 8.06 -8.78
C LEU A 79 0.64 8.80 -8.63
N PRO A 80 0.35 9.54 -7.54
CA PRO A 80 -0.97 10.18 -7.39
C PRO A 80 -1.28 11.16 -8.52
N LYS A 81 -0.30 12.00 -8.87
CA LYS A 81 -0.42 12.97 -9.98
C LYS A 81 -0.63 12.26 -11.32
N ALA A 82 0.12 11.19 -11.58
CA ALA A 82 0.02 10.42 -12.81
C ALA A 82 -1.33 9.68 -12.95
N VAL A 83 -1.78 9.01 -11.88
CA VAL A 83 -3.04 8.28 -11.82
C VAL A 83 -4.22 9.24 -12.03
N LYS A 84 -4.20 10.40 -11.36
CA LYS A 84 -5.22 11.43 -11.53
C LYS A 84 -5.30 11.95 -12.95
N PHE A 85 -4.15 12.25 -13.57
CA PHE A 85 -4.10 12.69 -14.97
C PHE A 85 -4.71 11.65 -15.93
N ILE A 86 -4.43 10.36 -15.71
CA ILE A 86 -5.00 9.28 -16.51
C ILE A 86 -6.52 9.19 -16.30
N ASP A 87 -6.99 9.21 -15.05
CA ASP A 87 -8.43 9.13 -14.74
C ASP A 87 -9.21 10.33 -15.31
N GLU A 88 -8.67 11.54 -15.22
CA GLU A 88 -9.26 12.75 -15.81
C GLU A 88 -9.34 12.64 -17.34
N GLY A 89 -8.27 12.18 -17.98
CA GLY A 89 -8.24 12.03 -19.44
C GLY A 89 -9.21 10.98 -19.97
N LEU A 90 -9.42 9.90 -19.22
CA LEU A 90 -10.37 8.84 -19.57
C LEU A 90 -11.84 9.23 -19.30
N ARG A 91 -12.12 10.05 -18.28
CA ARG A 91 -13.50 10.49 -17.96
C ARG A 91 -14.01 11.61 -18.87
N GLY A 92 -13.13 12.30 -19.60
CA GLY A 92 -13.46 13.45 -20.44
C GLY A 92 -13.76 14.72 -19.63
N PRO A 93 -13.93 15.88 -20.30
CA PRO A 93 -14.22 17.14 -19.61
C PRO A 93 -15.55 17.03 -18.85
N ARG A 94 -15.47 17.07 -17.51
CA ARG A 94 -16.66 17.20 -16.66
C ARG A 94 -17.40 18.47 -17.06
N ASN A 95 -18.61 18.33 -17.58
CA ASN A 95 -19.52 19.45 -17.71
C ASN A 95 -19.78 20.00 -16.30
N ARG A 96 -19.18 21.15 -15.95
CA ARG A 96 -19.24 21.79 -14.63
C ARG A 96 -20.66 22.21 -14.20
N ASN A 97 -21.67 21.95 -15.03
CA ASN A 97 -23.08 22.32 -14.80
C ASN A 97 -23.98 21.17 -14.31
N ALA A 98 -23.43 20.01 -13.93
CA ALA A 98 -24.22 18.88 -13.40
C ALA A 98 -24.11 18.69 -11.87
N SER A 99 -23.55 19.66 -11.15
CA SER A 99 -23.45 19.65 -9.68
C SER A 99 -24.31 20.75 -9.04
N SER A 100 -25.62 20.72 -9.32
CA SER A 100 -26.63 21.45 -8.54
C SER A 100 -27.95 20.69 -8.37
N ALA A 101 -28.00 19.38 -8.66
CA ALA A 101 -29.21 18.58 -8.49
C ALA A 101 -28.89 17.22 -7.85
N SER A 102 -28.55 17.23 -6.56
CA SER A 102 -28.89 16.19 -5.57
C SER A 102 -28.17 16.44 -4.24
N ASP A 103 -28.42 17.60 -3.64
CA ASP A 103 -28.37 17.74 -2.19
C ASP A 103 -29.76 18.19 -1.75
N HIS A 104 -30.46 17.29 -1.07
CA HIS A 104 -31.58 17.49 -0.12
C HIS A 104 -32.53 16.31 -0.18
N ALA A 105 -32.22 15.28 0.62
CA ALA A 105 -33.23 14.38 1.17
C ALA A 105 -32.71 13.79 2.48
N GLU A 106 -32.70 14.61 3.53
CA GLU A 106 -32.74 14.11 4.89
C GLU A 106 -34.19 13.96 5.35
N SER A 107 -34.41 12.82 5.99
CA SER A 107 -35.55 12.36 6.78
C SER A 107 -36.55 13.42 7.27
N GLN A 108 -37.84 13.14 7.02
CA GLN A 108 -38.85 13.10 8.08
C GLN A 108 -40.11 12.39 7.58
N GLY A 109 -40.40 11.24 8.19
CA GLY A 109 -41.72 10.61 8.13
C GLY A 109 -42.59 11.09 9.29
N GLY A 110 -43.91 11.18 9.09
CA GLY A 110 -44.87 11.32 10.18
C GLY A 110 -46.11 12.16 9.89
N THR A 111 -47.06 11.57 9.16
CA THR A 111 -48.53 11.61 9.38
C THR A 111 -49.23 12.89 9.89
N ALA A 112 -50.18 13.43 9.11
CA ALA A 112 -51.62 13.54 9.44
C ALA A 112 -52.40 14.39 8.39
N ARG A 113 -53.55 13.84 7.92
CA ARG A 113 -54.90 14.45 7.76
C ARG A 113 -55.04 15.86 7.12
N ASP A 114 -55.96 16.21 6.20
CA ASP A 114 -57.31 15.75 5.83
C ASP A 114 -57.69 16.29 4.42
N GLY A 115 -58.68 15.65 3.76
CA GLY A 115 -59.76 16.16 2.85
C GLY A 115 -59.53 17.36 1.91
N SER A 116 -60.12 17.50 0.71
CA SER A 116 -61.38 16.99 0.14
C SER A 116 -61.58 17.63 -1.26
N GLY A 117 -62.37 16.98 -2.14
CA GLY A 117 -63.06 17.60 -3.29
C GLY A 117 -62.35 17.46 -4.64
N GLU A 118 -62.81 16.57 -5.53
CA GLU A 118 -63.82 16.83 -6.60
C GLU A 118 -63.32 17.82 -7.67
N SER A 119 -63.52 17.69 -8.99
CA SER A 119 -64.16 16.76 -9.93
C SER A 119 -63.92 17.38 -11.32
N GLY A 120 -63.91 16.60 -12.41
CA GLY A 120 -64.02 17.13 -13.79
C GLY A 120 -63.05 16.48 -14.80
N ILE A 121 -63.37 15.36 -15.46
CA ILE A 121 -64.27 15.20 -16.63
C ILE A 121 -63.61 15.63 -17.97
N VAL A 122 -63.12 14.59 -18.66
CA VAL A 122 -63.07 14.23 -20.11
C VAL A 122 -62.93 15.27 -21.25
N GLY A 123 -62.22 14.80 -22.29
CA GLY A 123 -62.36 15.21 -23.69
C GLY A 123 -61.06 14.93 -24.47
N GLU A 124 -60.83 13.69 -24.92
CA GLU A 124 -61.09 13.23 -26.30
C GLU A 124 -60.14 13.82 -27.37
N GLY A 125 -59.61 12.96 -28.26
CA GLY A 125 -59.01 13.41 -29.51
C GLY A 125 -57.88 12.55 -30.07
N LEU A 126 -58.19 11.28 -30.35
CA LEU A 126 -57.37 10.37 -31.15
C LEU A 126 -57.26 10.87 -32.62
N GLU A 127 -56.14 10.48 -33.25
CA GLU A 127 -55.88 10.33 -34.70
C GLU A 127 -55.37 11.54 -35.53
N ARG A 128 -54.12 11.40 -36.01
CA ARG A 128 -53.86 11.05 -37.43
C ARG A 128 -52.39 10.77 -37.73
N LEU A 129 -52.13 9.55 -38.18
CA LEU A 129 -50.93 9.14 -38.92
C LEU A 129 -50.95 9.75 -40.33
N LYS A 130 -49.84 10.37 -40.75
CA LYS A 130 -49.48 10.56 -42.16
C LYS A 130 -48.00 10.20 -42.34
N ILE A 131 -47.77 9.21 -43.19
CA ILE A 131 -46.46 8.82 -43.75
C ILE A 131 -46.25 9.61 -45.04
N SER A 132 -45.10 10.29 -45.18
CA SER A 132 -44.18 10.28 -46.35
C SER A 132 -43.23 11.51 -46.36
N SER A 133 -41.93 11.22 -46.31
CA SER A 133 -40.65 11.94 -46.45
C SER A 133 -40.51 13.11 -47.47
N PRO A 134 -39.30 13.69 -47.68
CA PRO A 134 -38.23 14.11 -46.74
C PRO A 134 -37.82 15.57 -47.00
N ASN A 135 -37.40 16.33 -45.99
CA ASN A 135 -36.40 17.39 -46.20
C ASN A 135 -35.76 17.85 -44.88
N SER A 136 -34.46 17.62 -44.79
CA SER A 136 -33.46 18.51 -44.20
C SER A 136 -33.89 19.38 -43.02
N THR A 137 -33.62 18.93 -41.80
CA THR A 137 -33.15 19.82 -40.72
C THR A 137 -32.43 18.99 -39.64
N ALA A 138 -31.16 19.33 -39.48
CA ALA A 138 -30.27 19.04 -38.36
C ALA A 138 -30.87 18.29 -37.16
N GLU A 139 -30.61 16.98 -37.08
CA GLU A 139 -30.64 16.27 -35.81
C GLU A 139 -29.42 16.70 -34.99
N SER A 140 -29.70 17.46 -33.94
CA SER A 140 -28.79 17.66 -32.81
C SER A 140 -28.57 16.30 -32.16
N THR A 141 -27.54 15.58 -32.60
CA THR A 141 -27.01 14.44 -31.86
C THR A 141 -26.62 14.94 -30.48
N GLY A 142 -27.35 14.50 -29.45
CA GLY A 142 -26.97 14.71 -28.07
C GLY A 142 -25.52 14.29 -27.89
N ALA A 143 -24.65 15.25 -27.63
CA ALA A 143 -23.22 15.03 -27.47
C ALA A 143 -23.01 14.21 -26.20
N VAL A 144 -23.00 12.88 -26.34
CA VAL A 144 -22.32 12.00 -25.39
C VAL A 144 -20.90 12.53 -25.33
N SER A 145 -20.53 13.11 -24.18
CA SER A 145 -19.17 13.59 -23.95
C SER A 145 -18.24 12.40 -24.17
N GLN A 146 -17.58 12.32 -25.33
CA GLN A 146 -16.75 11.17 -25.66
C GLN A 146 -15.61 11.11 -24.64
N ALA A 147 -15.55 10.00 -23.90
CA ALA A 147 -14.41 9.64 -23.06
C ALA A 147 -13.12 9.72 -23.90
N GLY A 148 -12.17 10.52 -23.44
CA GLY A 148 -10.90 10.73 -24.15
C GLY A 148 -10.01 9.50 -24.12
N GLY A 149 -9.08 9.40 -25.06
CA GLY A 149 -7.98 8.43 -25.01
C GLY A 149 -6.77 8.99 -24.27
N VAL A 150 -6.12 8.15 -23.48
CA VAL A 150 -4.88 8.49 -22.76
C VAL A 150 -3.73 7.65 -23.28
N PHE A 151 -2.62 8.30 -23.64
CA PHE A 151 -1.39 7.64 -24.02
C PHE A 151 -0.28 7.89 -22.99
N VAL A 152 0.21 6.81 -22.37
CA VAL A 152 1.32 6.83 -21.42
C VAL A 152 2.57 6.28 -22.07
N HIS A 153 3.66 7.04 -22.08
CA HIS A 153 4.91 6.59 -22.69
C HIS A 153 6.15 6.96 -21.88
N CYS A 154 7.23 6.25 -22.15
CA CYS A 154 8.58 6.61 -21.70
C CYS A 154 9.53 6.46 -22.90
N ALA A 155 10.83 6.21 -22.70
CA ALA A 155 11.75 5.96 -23.81
C ALA A 155 11.38 4.68 -24.59
N ALA A 156 11.44 3.51 -23.94
CA ALA A 156 11.19 2.21 -24.58
C ALA A 156 9.74 1.73 -24.48
N GLY A 157 8.96 2.28 -23.54
CA GLY A 157 7.65 1.73 -23.19
C GLY A 157 7.73 0.37 -22.51
N LYS A 158 8.73 0.17 -21.64
CA LYS A 158 9.04 -1.12 -21.00
C LYS A 158 8.85 -1.06 -19.49
N SER A 159 9.45 -0.06 -18.85
CA SER A 159 9.50 0.07 -17.40
C SER A 159 8.68 1.27 -16.91
N ARG A 160 9.23 2.49 -16.86
CA ARG A 160 8.55 3.73 -16.37
C ARG A 160 7.06 3.87 -16.73
N SER A 161 6.72 3.86 -18.02
CA SER A 161 5.32 4.03 -18.45
C SER A 161 4.44 2.84 -18.08
N VAL A 162 4.99 1.62 -18.09
CA VAL A 162 4.29 0.42 -17.64
C VAL A 162 4.02 0.52 -16.14
N SER A 163 4.99 0.97 -15.34
CA SER A 163 4.81 1.17 -13.89
C SER A 163 3.66 2.12 -13.57
N ILE A 164 3.58 3.25 -14.28
CA ILE A 164 2.45 4.18 -14.15
C ILE A 164 1.10 3.53 -14.50
N VAL A 165 1.04 2.76 -15.60
CA VAL A 165 -0.18 2.05 -16.00
C VAL A 165 -0.57 1.00 -14.96
N VAL A 166 0.38 0.28 -14.39
CA VAL A 166 0.13 -0.66 -13.27
C VAL A 166 -0.46 0.09 -12.08
N ALA A 167 0.12 1.22 -11.68
CA ALA A 167 -0.38 2.02 -10.57
C ALA A 167 -1.84 2.47 -10.78
N TYR A 168 -2.17 2.90 -12.00
CA TYR A 168 -3.54 3.27 -12.38
C TYR A 168 -4.50 2.09 -12.29
N LEU A 169 -4.12 0.93 -12.84
CA LEU A 169 -4.95 -0.27 -12.81
C LEU A 169 -5.23 -0.75 -11.39
N LEU A 170 -4.22 -0.74 -10.52
CA LEU A 170 -4.33 -1.11 -9.12
C LEU A 170 -5.25 -0.16 -8.33
N TRP A 171 -5.18 1.14 -8.61
CA TRP A 171 -6.03 2.16 -8.00
C TRP A 171 -7.49 2.07 -8.50
N ARG A 172 -7.69 1.93 -9.82
CA ARG A 172 -9.03 1.97 -10.44
C ARG A 172 -9.80 0.66 -10.26
N TYR A 173 -9.11 -0.48 -10.31
CA TYR A 173 -9.71 -1.81 -10.34
C TYR A 173 -9.10 -2.76 -9.29
N PRO A 174 -9.09 -2.42 -7.99
CA PRO A 174 -8.39 -3.21 -6.98
C PRO A 174 -8.88 -4.67 -6.92
N ASN A 175 -10.19 -4.90 -7.05
CA ASN A 175 -10.78 -6.24 -7.01
C ASN A 175 -10.32 -7.16 -8.16
N ARG A 176 -9.83 -6.59 -9.27
CA ARG A 176 -9.32 -7.36 -10.42
C ARG A 176 -7.91 -7.92 -10.20
N PHE A 177 -7.23 -7.46 -9.15
CA PHE A 177 -5.85 -7.79 -8.83
C PHE A 177 -5.68 -8.23 -7.37
N ASP A 178 -6.76 -8.30 -6.59
CA ASP A 178 -6.72 -8.85 -5.24
C ASP A 178 -6.46 -10.35 -5.30
N ALA A 179 -5.28 -10.77 -4.84
CA ALA A 179 -4.86 -12.16 -4.85
C ALA A 179 -5.63 -13.07 -3.85
N ASN A 180 -6.51 -12.51 -3.02
CA ASN A 180 -7.47 -13.31 -2.25
C ASN A 180 -8.64 -13.81 -3.12
N VAL A 181 -8.93 -13.11 -4.21
CA VAL A 181 -10.10 -13.38 -5.09
C VAL A 181 -9.65 -13.90 -6.45
N VAL A 182 -8.54 -13.38 -6.96
CA VAL A 182 -8.05 -13.65 -8.31
C VAL A 182 -6.89 -14.64 -8.27
N PRO A 183 -6.97 -15.77 -9.00
CA PRO A 183 -5.87 -16.74 -9.03
C PRO A 183 -4.65 -16.18 -9.78
N ALA A 184 -3.45 -16.60 -9.36
CA ALA A 184 -2.18 -16.16 -9.96
C ALA A 184 -2.08 -16.41 -11.49
N SER A 185 -2.83 -17.38 -12.03
CA SER A 185 -2.86 -17.72 -13.45
C SER A 185 -3.78 -16.84 -14.30
N ALA A 186 -4.58 -15.94 -13.70
CA ALA A 186 -5.67 -15.23 -14.38
C ALA A 186 -5.23 -14.44 -15.64
N TYR A 187 -3.99 -13.91 -15.65
CA TYR A 187 -3.47 -13.09 -16.73
C TYR A 187 -2.29 -13.70 -17.51
N GLY A 188 -2.03 -15.00 -17.34
CA GLY A 188 -1.00 -15.76 -18.06
C GLY A 188 0.12 -16.27 -17.16
N ASN A 189 0.89 -17.26 -17.62
CA ASN A 189 2.03 -17.80 -16.87
C ASN A 189 3.05 -16.69 -16.62
N VAL A 190 3.19 -16.29 -15.35
CA VAL A 190 4.29 -15.46 -14.88
C VAL A 190 5.57 -16.14 -15.34
N SER A 191 6.27 -15.54 -16.30
CA SER A 191 7.52 -16.07 -16.83
C SER A 191 8.54 -16.05 -15.69
N ARG A 192 8.61 -17.17 -14.97
CA ARG A 192 9.60 -17.47 -13.95
C ARG A 192 10.92 -17.48 -14.69
N LYS A 193 11.82 -16.53 -14.41
CA LYS A 193 13.24 -16.69 -14.76
C LYS A 193 13.69 -18.01 -14.12
N GLU A 194 13.82 -19.06 -14.93
CA GLU A 194 14.51 -20.28 -14.55
C GLU A 194 15.98 -19.94 -14.35
N ASN A 195 16.38 -19.57 -13.12
CA ASN A 195 17.67 -19.97 -12.59
C ASN A 195 17.82 -19.78 -11.08
N SER A 196 18.39 -20.82 -10.46
CA SER A 196 18.79 -21.03 -9.07
C SER A 196 17.72 -21.53 -8.08
N GLY A 197 17.97 -22.75 -7.60
CA GLY A 197 17.05 -23.58 -6.84
C GLY A 197 16.61 -22.99 -5.51
N ALA A 198 15.31 -22.70 -5.41
CA ALA A 198 14.56 -22.68 -4.17
C ALA A 198 13.14 -23.20 -4.48
N SER A 199 12.95 -24.48 -4.17
CA SER A 199 11.70 -25.20 -3.94
C SER A 199 10.42 -24.66 -4.61
N ALA A 200 10.04 -25.30 -5.71
CA ALA A 200 8.64 -25.41 -6.13
C ALA A 200 7.87 -26.23 -5.08
N ALA A 201 7.47 -25.57 -3.99
CA ALA A 201 6.57 -26.11 -2.98
C ALA A 201 5.72 -24.97 -2.40
N HIS A 202 4.94 -24.31 -3.24
CA HIS A 202 3.76 -23.54 -2.81
C HIS A 202 2.54 -24.11 -3.55
N SER A 203 2.32 -25.41 -3.36
CA SER A 203 0.98 -25.98 -3.50
C SER A 203 0.13 -25.45 -2.36
N SER A 204 -0.95 -24.74 -2.71
CA SER A 204 -2.25 -24.80 -2.04
C SER A 204 -2.23 -25.17 -0.55
N ASN A 205 -1.65 -24.31 0.29
CA ASN A 205 -2.04 -24.27 1.69
C ASN A 205 -3.14 -23.23 1.79
N GLN A 206 -4.35 -23.61 1.34
CA GLN A 206 -5.57 -22.94 1.76
C GLN A 206 -5.68 -23.19 3.27
N SER A 207 -4.98 -22.37 4.07
CA SER A 207 -5.31 -22.21 5.47
C SER A 207 -6.73 -21.67 5.51
N ALA A 208 -7.67 -22.54 5.85
CA ALA A 208 -9.08 -22.24 5.92
C ALA A 208 -9.33 -20.91 6.67
N GLY A 209 -9.93 -19.94 5.97
CA GLY A 209 -10.72 -18.87 6.59
C GLY A 209 -10.09 -17.50 6.88
N ARG A 210 -8.82 -17.22 6.56
CA ARG A 210 -8.25 -15.87 6.78
C ARG A 210 -7.90 -15.17 5.46
N SER A 211 -8.54 -14.02 5.22
CA SER A 211 -8.16 -13.11 4.14
C SER A 211 -6.76 -12.54 4.39
N ARG A 212 -5.87 -12.61 3.39
CA ARG A 212 -4.51 -12.05 3.47
C ARG A 212 -4.59 -10.54 3.39
N SER A 213 -3.72 -9.85 4.12
CA SER A 213 -3.61 -8.39 4.11
C SER A 213 -3.09 -7.88 2.76
N ARG A 214 -3.27 -6.57 2.49
CA ARG A 214 -2.71 -5.92 1.29
C ARG A 214 -1.20 -6.03 1.23
N LYS A 215 -0.53 -5.96 2.39
CA LYS A 215 0.92 -6.20 2.51
C LYS A 215 1.34 -7.59 2.00
N GLU A 216 0.61 -8.62 2.41
CA GLU A 216 0.92 -10.01 2.03
C GLU A 216 0.60 -10.31 0.55
N THR A 217 -0.35 -9.58 -0.04
CA THR A 217 -0.80 -9.76 -1.43
C THR A 217 -0.13 -8.79 -2.41
N ALA A 218 0.70 -7.85 -1.93
CA ALA A 218 1.16 -6.72 -2.72
C ALA A 218 1.94 -7.12 -3.98
N VAL A 219 2.89 -8.05 -3.85
CA VAL A 219 3.70 -8.51 -4.98
C VAL A 219 2.81 -9.22 -6.02
N GLU A 220 1.94 -10.13 -5.58
CA GLU A 220 1.02 -10.86 -6.45
C GLU A 220 0.06 -9.91 -7.19
N ALA A 221 -0.46 -8.89 -6.51
CA ALA A 221 -1.35 -7.90 -7.12
C ALA A 221 -0.66 -7.12 -8.25
N VAL A 222 0.58 -6.67 -8.03
CA VAL A 222 1.40 -5.98 -9.03
C VAL A 222 1.70 -6.90 -10.21
N GLU A 223 2.05 -8.17 -9.95
CA GLU A 223 2.30 -9.16 -10.99
C GLU A 223 1.07 -9.47 -11.85
N LEU A 224 -0.12 -9.55 -11.24
CA LEU A 224 -1.38 -9.73 -11.97
C LEU A 224 -1.68 -8.54 -12.90
N ALA A 225 -1.48 -7.31 -12.41
CA ALA A 225 -1.65 -6.11 -13.23
C ALA A 225 -0.62 -6.04 -14.37
N LEU A 226 0.63 -6.40 -14.12
CA LEU A 226 1.66 -6.51 -15.14
C LEU A 226 1.35 -7.62 -16.17
N GLY A 227 0.81 -8.75 -15.72
CA GLY A 227 0.35 -9.84 -16.58
C GLY A 227 -0.71 -9.39 -17.58
N LEU A 228 -1.68 -8.56 -17.14
CA LEU A 228 -2.68 -7.97 -18.02
C LEU A 228 -2.04 -7.10 -19.11
N ILE A 229 -1.08 -6.23 -18.75
CA ILE A 229 -0.38 -5.36 -19.71
C ILE A 229 0.43 -6.20 -20.71
N ARG A 230 1.05 -7.29 -20.25
CA ARG A 230 1.88 -8.17 -21.08
C ARG A 230 1.12 -8.85 -22.22
N ARG A 231 -0.21 -9.00 -22.12
CA ARG A 231 -1.04 -9.55 -23.20
C ARG A 231 -0.97 -8.73 -24.49
N THR A 232 -0.96 -7.40 -24.38
CA THR A 232 -0.85 -6.49 -25.54
C THR A 232 0.55 -5.89 -25.69
N ARG A 233 1.41 -6.04 -24.67
CA ARG A 233 2.79 -5.58 -24.67
C ARG A 233 3.75 -6.56 -23.95
N PRO A 234 4.17 -7.65 -24.60
CA PRO A 234 4.97 -8.71 -23.97
C PRO A 234 6.32 -8.27 -23.37
N MET A 235 6.90 -7.21 -23.93
CA MET A 235 8.17 -6.63 -23.47
C MET A 235 8.06 -5.81 -22.17
N ALA A 236 6.86 -5.65 -21.61
CA ALA A 236 6.62 -4.92 -20.36
C ALA A 236 7.36 -5.59 -19.19
N GLU A 237 8.26 -4.85 -18.55
CA GLU A 237 9.12 -5.32 -17.46
C GLU A 237 9.66 -4.07 -16.76
N PRO A 238 8.91 -3.54 -15.77
CA PRO A 238 9.42 -2.57 -14.80
C PRO A 238 10.70 -3.05 -14.15
N ASN A 239 11.56 -2.10 -13.77
CA ASN A 239 12.73 -2.40 -12.94
C ASN A 239 12.32 -2.83 -11.52
N ASP A 240 13.26 -3.43 -10.79
CA ASP A 240 12.97 -4.04 -9.49
C ASP A 240 12.59 -2.98 -8.44
N GLY A 241 13.20 -1.80 -8.50
CA GLY A 241 12.86 -0.67 -7.63
C GLY A 241 11.43 -0.18 -7.81
N PHE A 242 10.94 -0.09 -9.05
CA PHE A 242 9.56 0.27 -9.34
C PHE A 242 8.59 -0.84 -8.96
N MET A 243 8.94 -2.11 -9.14
CA MET A 243 8.11 -3.21 -8.67
C MET A 243 7.89 -3.15 -7.15
N GLN A 244 8.94 -2.86 -6.38
CA GLN A 244 8.85 -2.67 -4.93
C GLN A 244 7.99 -1.45 -4.55
N GLN A 245 8.16 -0.32 -5.26
CA GLN A 245 7.36 0.88 -5.06
C GLN A 245 5.87 0.67 -5.39
N LEU A 246 5.55 -0.11 -6.42
CA LEU A 246 4.16 -0.48 -6.76
C LEU A 246 3.54 -1.43 -5.72
N ALA A 247 4.33 -2.32 -5.13
CA ALA A 247 3.88 -3.14 -4.01
C ALA A 247 3.56 -2.25 -2.79
N LEU A 248 4.40 -1.25 -2.52
CA LEU A 248 4.14 -0.27 -1.46
C LEU A 248 2.90 0.58 -1.77
N TRP A 249 2.72 1.02 -3.01
CA TRP A 249 1.51 1.70 -3.49
C TRP A 249 0.24 0.87 -3.21
N TRP A 250 0.29 -0.44 -3.49
CA TRP A 250 -0.79 -1.34 -3.14
C TRP A 250 -0.97 -1.46 -1.63
N GLU A 251 0.08 -1.66 -0.84
CA GLU A 251 0.01 -1.78 0.62
C GLU A 251 -0.63 -0.54 1.26
N MET A 252 -0.29 0.66 0.78
CA MET A 252 -0.85 1.94 1.24
C MET A 252 -2.32 2.18 0.85
N GLY A 253 -2.91 1.32 0.04
CA GLY A 253 -4.28 1.51 -0.43
C GLY A 253 -4.42 2.53 -1.58
N CYS A 254 -3.33 2.82 -2.29
CA CYS A 254 -3.31 3.76 -3.42
C CYS A 254 -3.79 5.19 -3.04
N PRO A 255 -3.17 5.86 -2.05
CA PRO A 255 -3.64 7.14 -1.52
C PRO A 255 -3.41 8.32 -2.48
N ASP A 256 -4.23 9.36 -2.36
CA ASP A 256 -4.04 10.61 -3.12
C ASP A 256 -2.83 11.42 -2.64
N ASP A 257 -2.45 11.29 -1.37
CA ASP A 257 -1.28 11.90 -0.76
C ASP A 257 -0.33 10.83 -0.21
N VAL A 258 0.74 10.58 -0.97
CA VAL A 258 1.78 9.60 -0.63
C VAL A 258 2.74 10.15 0.41
N GLU A 259 3.05 11.45 0.38
CA GLU A 259 4.09 12.07 1.20
C GLU A 259 3.72 12.05 2.69
N MET A 260 2.43 12.18 2.99
CA MET A 260 1.91 12.11 4.36
C MET A 260 1.72 10.66 4.85
N HIS A 261 1.86 9.66 3.99
CA HIS A 261 1.61 8.28 4.38
C HIS A 261 2.78 7.71 5.21
N PRO A 262 2.54 7.14 6.42
CA PRO A 262 3.62 6.67 7.30
C PRO A 262 4.56 5.64 6.65
N LEU A 263 3.99 4.71 5.86
CA LEU A 263 4.77 3.71 5.13
C LEU A 263 5.72 4.32 4.10
N TYR A 264 5.30 5.38 3.42
CA TYR A 264 6.14 6.09 2.46
C TYR A 264 7.26 6.84 3.18
N GLN A 265 6.94 7.58 4.24
CA GLN A 265 7.94 8.29 5.04
C GLN A 265 9.00 7.34 5.60
N ARG A 266 8.60 6.13 6.01
CA ARG A 266 9.53 5.10 6.48
C ARG A 266 10.41 4.58 5.36
N TRP A 267 9.84 4.37 4.18
CA TRP A 267 10.59 3.94 2.99
C TRP A 267 11.61 5.00 2.56
N VAL A 268 11.23 6.28 2.50
CA VAL A 268 12.14 7.41 2.21
C VAL A 268 13.25 7.48 3.26
N TYR A 269 12.91 7.39 4.54
CA TYR A 269 13.89 7.42 5.62
C TYR A 269 14.90 6.28 5.50
N LYS A 270 14.44 5.05 5.24
CA LYS A 270 15.33 3.89 5.07
C LYS A 270 16.33 4.11 3.94
N ARG A 271 15.88 4.69 2.82
CA ARG A 271 16.74 5.02 1.68
C ARG A 271 17.77 6.10 2.00
N GLU A 272 17.35 7.18 2.66
CA GLU A 272 18.25 8.23 3.14
C GLU A 272 19.35 7.65 4.05
N VAL A 273 18.98 6.72 4.94
CA VAL A 273 19.95 5.98 5.76
C VAL A 273 20.92 5.17 4.91
N GLU A 274 20.43 4.40 3.94
CA GLU A 274 21.26 3.57 3.05
C GLU A 274 22.24 4.44 2.24
N GLU A 275 21.81 5.59 1.73
CA GLU A 275 22.63 6.54 0.97
C GLU A 275 23.74 7.16 1.84
N HIS A 276 23.40 7.64 3.04
CA HIS A 276 24.39 8.16 4.00
C HIS A 276 25.43 7.10 4.36
N VAL A 277 24.97 5.87 4.62
CA VAL A 277 25.82 4.73 4.96
C VAL A 277 26.74 4.35 3.81
N ALA A 278 26.28 4.42 2.57
CA ALA A 278 27.09 4.15 1.38
C ALA A 278 28.25 5.14 1.24
N VAL A 279 28.06 6.40 1.66
CA VAL A 279 29.10 7.44 1.71
C VAL A 279 29.95 7.34 3.00
N GLY A 280 29.67 6.36 3.88
CA GLY A 280 30.39 6.16 5.12
C GLY A 280 30.06 7.18 6.20
N GLN A 281 28.86 7.77 6.15
CA GLN A 281 28.37 8.73 7.13
C GLN A 281 27.17 8.17 7.89
N ALA A 282 26.97 8.61 9.13
CA ALA A 282 25.73 8.37 9.82
C ALA A 282 24.60 9.23 9.21
N PRO A 283 23.33 8.79 9.29
CA PRO A 283 22.20 9.59 8.83
C PRO A 283 22.13 10.92 9.60
N SER A 284 22.00 12.04 8.89
CA SER A 284 21.91 13.38 9.50
C SER A 284 20.53 13.64 10.11
N ARG A 285 19.47 13.12 9.48
CA ARG A 285 18.09 13.24 9.93
C ARG A 285 17.62 11.92 10.52
N LEU A 286 17.62 11.77 11.84
CA LEU A 286 17.13 10.58 12.52
C LEU A 286 15.61 10.64 12.68
N ARG A 287 14.91 9.60 12.20
CA ARG A 287 13.48 9.40 12.49
C ARG A 287 13.32 8.44 13.66
N PHE A 288 12.53 8.83 14.65
CA PHE A 288 12.18 7.98 15.79
C PHE A 288 10.72 7.56 15.66
N GLU A 289 10.50 6.26 15.48
CA GLU A 289 9.17 5.71 15.13
C GLU A 289 8.15 5.83 16.28
N ASP A 290 8.60 6.00 17.52
CA ASP A 290 7.74 6.19 18.71
C ASP A 290 7.30 7.65 18.96
N GLU A 291 7.87 8.63 18.25
CA GLU A 291 7.53 10.06 18.37
C GLU A 291 6.51 10.55 17.32
N GLU A 292 6.20 9.73 16.31
CA GLU A 292 5.20 10.07 15.29
C GLU A 292 3.83 10.31 15.94
N PRO A 293 3.15 11.44 15.63
CA PRO A 293 1.90 11.80 16.28
C PRO A 293 0.88 10.67 16.14
N SER A 294 0.46 10.18 17.31
CA SER A 294 -0.58 9.19 17.57
C SER A 294 -1.99 9.60 17.08
N ALA A 295 -2.13 10.36 15.99
CA ALA A 295 -3.39 10.42 15.25
C ALA A 295 -3.63 9.09 14.53
N THR A 296 -2.55 8.48 14.02
CA THR A 296 -2.62 7.18 13.36
C THR A 296 -2.73 6.05 14.36
N ALA A 297 -2.21 6.12 15.60
CA ALA A 297 -2.35 5.00 16.54
C ALA A 297 -3.82 4.65 16.86
N THR A 298 -4.76 5.59 16.75
CA THR A 298 -6.20 5.30 16.90
C THR A 298 -6.81 4.79 15.59
N ALA A 299 -6.36 5.29 14.44
CA ALA A 299 -6.85 4.88 13.12
C ALA A 299 -6.26 3.54 12.63
N THR A 300 -4.97 3.24 12.87
CA THR A 300 -4.39 1.91 12.67
C THR A 300 -4.85 0.94 13.75
N ARG A 301 -5.16 1.36 14.98
CA ARG A 301 -5.85 0.44 15.92
C ARG A 301 -7.29 0.17 15.51
N ALA A 302 -8.04 1.14 14.99
CA ALA A 302 -9.40 0.94 14.50
C ALA A 302 -9.46 0.18 13.16
N ALA A 303 -8.55 0.46 12.22
CA ALA A 303 -8.44 -0.24 10.95
C ALA A 303 -7.79 -1.63 11.11
N ALA A 304 -6.82 -1.80 12.02
CA ALA A 304 -6.33 -3.13 12.39
C ALA A 304 -7.36 -3.91 13.21
N ALA A 305 -8.19 -3.27 14.05
CA ALA A 305 -9.31 -3.93 14.74
C ALA A 305 -10.47 -4.27 13.78
N ALA A 306 -10.70 -3.47 12.73
CA ALA A 306 -11.68 -3.76 11.69
C ALA A 306 -11.19 -4.84 10.69
N ALA A 307 -9.88 -4.90 10.44
CA ALA A 307 -9.25 -5.92 9.57
C ALA A 307 -8.87 -7.22 10.31
N ALA A 308 -8.67 -7.18 11.63
CA ALA A 308 -8.42 -8.34 12.46
C ALA A 308 -9.70 -8.75 13.18
N GLY A 309 -10.51 -9.56 12.50
CA GLY A 309 -11.57 -10.31 13.16
C GLY A 309 -11.01 -11.11 14.34
N GLY A 310 -11.38 -10.70 15.57
CA GLY A 310 -11.50 -11.55 16.76
C GLY A 310 -10.28 -12.35 17.26
N GLY A 311 -9.05 -12.06 16.85
CA GLY A 311 -7.85 -12.72 17.36
C GLY A 311 -7.14 -11.85 18.39
N GLY A 312 -7.20 -12.20 19.68
CA GLY A 312 -6.57 -11.45 20.77
C GLY A 312 -5.08 -11.21 20.52
N ASP A 313 -4.71 -9.95 20.29
CA ASP A 313 -3.35 -9.54 19.99
C ASP A 313 -2.48 -9.69 21.25
N THR A 314 -1.54 -10.64 21.21
CA THR A 314 -0.47 -10.75 22.20
C THR A 314 0.61 -9.73 21.83
N GLU A 315 0.59 -8.57 22.48
CA GLU A 315 1.58 -7.52 22.23
C GLU A 315 2.88 -7.88 22.96
N LEU A 316 3.90 -8.29 22.20
CA LEU A 316 5.25 -8.54 22.71
C LEU A 316 5.92 -7.22 23.13
N MET A 317 6.45 -7.17 24.34
CA MET A 317 7.17 -6.02 24.87
C MET A 317 8.55 -6.45 25.37
N LEU A 318 9.58 -5.71 24.97
CA LEU A 318 10.95 -5.93 25.43
C LEU A 318 11.27 -4.96 26.56
N ARG A 319 11.67 -5.49 27.72
CA ARG A 319 12.05 -4.71 28.90
C ARG A 319 13.49 -4.97 29.28
N CYS A 320 14.18 -3.98 29.85
CA CYS A 320 15.52 -4.15 30.39
C CYS A 320 15.51 -5.17 31.52
N LYS A 321 16.37 -6.19 31.48
CA LYS A 321 16.42 -7.24 32.50
C LYS A 321 16.85 -6.73 33.90
N LYS A 322 17.65 -5.65 33.96
CA LYS A 322 18.16 -5.08 35.22
C LYS A 322 17.14 -4.20 35.95
N CYS A 323 16.37 -3.37 35.23
CA CYS A 323 15.47 -2.39 35.84
C CYS A 323 14.02 -2.46 35.37
N ARG A 324 13.68 -3.43 34.50
CA ARG A 324 12.35 -3.69 33.92
C ARG A 324 11.73 -2.52 33.15
N ARG A 325 12.52 -1.48 32.83
CA ARG A 325 12.13 -0.38 31.94
C ARG A 325 11.86 -0.90 30.54
N THR A 326 10.72 -0.54 29.95
CA THR A 326 10.38 -0.87 28.55
C THR A 326 11.37 -0.22 27.58
N LEU A 327 11.87 -1.01 26.64
CA LEU A 327 12.82 -0.60 25.62
C LEU A 327 12.20 -0.62 24.23
N ALA A 328 11.34 -1.59 23.90
CA ALA A 328 10.65 -1.66 22.61
C ALA A 328 9.32 -2.40 22.73
N THR A 329 8.38 -2.09 21.85
CA THR A 329 7.09 -2.79 21.71
C THR A 329 7.02 -3.51 20.36
N ALA A 330 6.12 -4.48 20.24
CA ALA A 330 5.93 -5.33 19.06
C ALA A 330 5.99 -4.61 17.70
N PRO A 331 5.32 -3.46 17.47
CA PRO A 331 5.35 -2.80 16.17
C PRO A 331 6.75 -2.34 15.74
N PHE A 332 7.64 -2.04 16.68
CA PHE A 332 8.99 -1.55 16.41
C PHE A 332 10.05 -2.67 16.38
N ILE A 333 9.64 -3.94 16.49
CA ILE A 333 10.55 -5.09 16.46
C ILE A 333 10.57 -5.68 15.05
N ASN A 334 11.72 -5.55 14.40
CA ASN A 334 11.96 -6.07 13.06
C ASN A 334 12.14 -7.59 13.07
N LYS A 335 11.30 -8.29 12.31
CA LYS A 335 11.49 -9.71 12.01
C LYS A 335 12.50 -9.84 10.88
N HIS A 336 13.54 -10.64 11.09
CA HIS A 336 14.51 -10.98 10.04
C HIS A 336 14.47 -12.47 9.77
N VAL A 337 14.59 -12.85 8.50
CA VAL A 337 14.55 -14.24 8.05
C VAL A 337 15.95 -14.84 8.19
N ALA A 338 16.03 -16.06 8.74
CA ALA A 338 17.27 -16.81 8.78
C ALA A 338 17.76 -17.08 7.35
N SER A 339 19.02 -16.76 7.06
CA SER A 339 19.61 -17.13 5.78
C SER A 339 19.90 -18.64 5.83
N GLY A 340 19.32 -19.41 4.91
CA GLY A 340 19.51 -20.87 4.81
C GLY A 340 20.96 -21.33 4.59
N SER A 341 21.92 -20.39 4.54
CA SER A 341 23.36 -20.63 4.44
C SER A 341 24.07 -20.84 5.79
N SER A 342 23.39 -20.63 6.93
CA SER A 342 24.04 -20.77 8.24
C SER A 342 24.26 -22.24 8.61
N LYS A 343 25.44 -22.77 8.30
CA LYS A 343 25.86 -24.15 8.67
C LYS A 343 25.95 -24.39 10.18
N THR A 344 25.87 -23.33 11.00
CA THR A 344 26.22 -23.35 12.42
C THR A 344 25.06 -23.03 13.37
N PHE A 345 23.88 -22.68 12.86
CA PHE A 345 22.74 -22.28 13.69
C PHE A 345 21.51 -23.15 13.38
N ASP A 346 20.94 -23.77 14.40
CA ASP A 346 19.69 -24.53 14.25
C ASP A 346 18.54 -23.55 13.95
N PRO A 347 17.88 -23.64 12.79
CA PRO A 347 16.78 -22.75 12.42
C PRO A 347 15.57 -22.83 13.37
N ARG A 348 15.52 -23.83 14.26
CA ARG A 348 14.50 -23.94 15.32
C ARG A 348 14.80 -23.09 16.55
N GLN A 349 16.03 -22.60 16.73
CA GLN A 349 16.39 -21.78 17.88
C GLN A 349 16.07 -20.29 17.65
N PRO A 350 15.58 -19.57 18.68
CA PRO A 350 15.34 -18.14 18.57
C PRO A 350 16.66 -17.36 18.48
N CYS A 351 16.68 -16.33 17.63
CA CYS A 351 17.84 -15.48 17.45
C CYS A 351 18.33 -14.84 18.78
N PRO A 352 19.65 -14.66 18.96
CA PRO A 352 20.21 -14.01 20.15
C PRO A 352 19.98 -12.49 20.19
N HIS A 353 19.52 -11.91 19.09
CA HIS A 353 19.29 -10.49 18.93
C HIS A 353 17.86 -10.20 18.48
N TYR A 354 17.24 -9.22 19.11
CA TYR A 354 16.07 -8.52 18.57
C TYR A 354 16.55 -7.33 17.78
N PHE A 355 16.12 -7.22 16.54
CA PHE A 355 16.34 -6.03 15.74
C PHE A 355 15.16 -5.09 15.93
N VAL A 356 15.43 -3.81 16.05
CA VAL A 356 14.42 -2.78 16.31
C VAL A 356 14.61 -1.60 15.38
N GLU A 357 13.55 -0.83 15.14
CA GLU A 357 13.67 0.49 14.51
C GLU A 357 14.29 1.50 15.50
N PRO A 358 14.83 2.64 15.04
CA PRO A 358 15.33 3.70 15.93
C PRO A 358 14.20 4.25 16.81
N LEU A 359 14.42 4.23 18.13
CA LEU A 359 13.46 4.70 19.14
C LEU A 359 14.01 5.92 19.89
N SER A 360 13.14 6.80 20.36
CA SER A 360 13.48 8.10 20.97
C SER A 360 14.45 8.00 22.13
N TRP A 361 14.40 6.91 22.89
CA TRP A 361 15.34 6.71 24.00
C TRP A 361 16.79 6.48 23.53
N MET A 362 17.00 6.08 22.28
CA MET A 362 18.32 5.90 21.66
C MET A 362 18.91 7.22 21.15
N ARG A 363 18.11 8.29 21.09
CA ARG A 363 18.47 9.61 20.54
C ARG A 363 19.82 10.13 21.02
N ARG A 364 20.04 10.13 22.34
CA ARG A 364 21.29 10.60 22.97
C ARG A 364 22.55 9.93 22.41
N GLU A 365 22.43 8.69 21.92
CA GLU A 365 23.53 7.96 21.33
C GLU A 365 23.60 8.18 19.81
N LEU A 366 22.47 8.08 19.11
CA LEU A 366 22.44 8.15 17.65
C LEU A 366 22.76 9.55 17.11
N GLU A 367 22.38 10.63 17.82
CA GLU A 367 22.67 12.02 17.42
C GLU A 367 24.16 12.38 17.52
N LYS A 368 25.00 11.51 18.12
CA LYS A 368 26.46 11.68 18.08
C LYS A 368 27.04 11.54 16.66
N GLY A 369 26.28 10.95 15.74
CA GLY A 369 26.70 10.78 14.34
C GLY A 369 27.77 9.70 14.12
N GLU A 370 27.98 8.81 15.10
CA GLU A 370 28.90 7.69 14.95
C GLU A 370 28.28 6.57 14.09
N LEU A 371 29.11 5.89 13.27
CA LEU A 371 28.64 4.79 12.39
C LEU A 371 28.20 3.53 13.15
N ASN A 372 28.76 3.29 14.32
CA ASN A 372 28.41 2.18 15.19
C ASN A 372 28.62 2.59 16.65
N GLY A 373 27.98 1.86 17.56
CA GLY A 373 28.07 2.19 18.98
C GLY A 373 27.25 1.27 19.87
N ARG A 374 27.22 1.59 21.17
CA ARG A 374 26.60 0.75 22.20
C ARG A 374 25.30 1.38 22.70
N LEU A 375 24.24 0.58 22.77
CA LEU A 375 22.95 1.01 23.31
C LEU A 375 22.88 0.68 24.80
N SER A 376 22.71 1.73 25.61
CA SER A 376 22.57 1.64 27.07
C SER A 376 21.14 1.93 27.50
N CYS A 377 20.69 1.28 28.58
CA CYS A 377 19.35 1.47 29.13
C CYS A 377 19.13 2.96 29.46
N PRO A 378 18.00 3.57 29.05
CA PRO A 378 17.75 4.99 29.25
C PRO A 378 17.46 5.38 30.71
N ASN A 379 17.27 4.40 31.59
CA ASN A 379 17.19 4.66 33.02
C ASN A 379 18.59 5.00 33.55
N GLU A 380 18.80 6.26 33.95
CA GLU A 380 20.09 6.79 34.42
C GLU A 380 20.64 6.04 35.63
N ARG A 381 19.78 5.49 36.50
CA ARG A 381 20.22 4.64 37.63
C ARG A 381 20.64 3.24 37.19
N CYS A 382 20.19 2.80 36.02
CA CYS A 382 20.46 1.46 35.52
C CYS A 382 21.76 1.41 34.71
N GLY A 383 21.86 2.25 33.67
CA GLY A 383 23.01 2.36 32.76
C GLY A 383 23.43 1.04 32.09
N ALA A 384 22.61 -0.02 32.16
CA ALA A 384 23.00 -1.33 31.67
C ALA A 384 23.11 -1.32 30.14
N ALA A 385 24.15 -1.93 29.61
CA ALA A 385 24.24 -2.15 28.18
C ALA A 385 23.25 -3.21 27.71
N VAL A 386 22.28 -2.78 26.92
CA VAL A 386 21.17 -3.61 26.45
C VAL A 386 21.37 -4.04 24.99
N GLY A 387 22.21 -3.33 24.23
CA GLY A 387 22.35 -3.57 22.80
C GLY A 387 23.54 -2.85 22.16
N ARG A 388 23.52 -2.84 20.83
CA ARG A 388 24.46 -2.11 19.96
C ARG A 388 23.78 -1.72 18.65
N TYR A 389 24.32 -0.73 17.97
CA TYR A 389 23.92 -0.38 16.62
C TYR A 389 25.12 -0.36 15.68
N ASP A 390 24.85 -0.65 14.40
CA ASP A 390 25.76 -0.42 13.29
C ASP A 390 24.92 0.02 12.08
N TRP A 391 25.16 1.23 11.58
CA TRP A 391 24.44 1.77 10.43
C TRP A 391 24.76 1.01 9.14
N LYS A 392 25.94 0.39 9.03
CA LYS A 392 26.28 -0.51 7.89
C LYS A 392 25.51 -1.82 7.93
N GLY A 393 24.95 -2.15 9.08
CA GLY A 393 24.18 -3.36 9.30
C GLY A 393 24.87 -4.35 10.21
N LEU A 394 24.10 -5.32 10.67
CA LEU A 394 24.55 -6.38 11.56
C LEU A 394 24.13 -7.74 11.02
N ARG A 395 25.06 -8.68 11.02
CA ARG A 395 24.78 -10.09 10.74
C ARG A 395 24.34 -10.81 12.00
N CYS A 396 23.16 -11.43 11.96
CA CYS A 396 22.66 -12.27 13.04
C CYS A 396 23.26 -13.69 12.97
N ALA A 397 23.24 -14.42 14.09
CA ALA A 397 23.69 -15.82 14.16
C ALA A 397 22.88 -16.75 13.24
N CYS A 398 21.61 -16.42 12.96
CA CYS A 398 20.80 -17.13 11.97
C CYS A 398 21.22 -16.87 10.51
N GLY A 399 22.27 -16.08 10.29
CA GLY A 399 22.77 -15.71 8.98
C GLY A 399 22.04 -14.54 8.32
N GLY A 400 20.93 -14.07 8.89
CA GLY A 400 20.20 -12.89 8.39
C GLY A 400 21.04 -11.61 8.52
N TRP A 401 21.02 -10.77 7.48
CA TRP A 401 21.64 -9.46 7.44
C TRP A 401 20.57 -8.39 7.64
N VAL A 402 20.77 -7.45 8.56
CA VAL A 402 19.82 -6.38 8.86
C VAL A 402 20.53 -5.03 8.78
N THR A 403 20.00 -4.13 7.93
CA THR A 403 20.49 -2.76 7.75
C THR A 403 19.30 -1.78 7.79
N PRO A 404 19.36 -0.70 8.60
CA PRO A 404 20.37 -0.45 9.63
C PRO A 404 20.28 -1.47 10.77
N GLY A 405 21.42 -1.84 11.35
CA GLY A 405 21.50 -2.90 12.35
C GLY A 405 21.40 -2.36 13.77
N LEU A 406 20.20 -2.11 14.29
CA LEU A 406 19.98 -1.77 15.70
C LEU A 406 19.53 -3.03 16.45
N SER A 407 20.36 -3.53 17.37
CA SER A 407 20.15 -4.82 18.02
C SER A 407 20.09 -4.72 19.54
N LEU A 408 19.06 -5.31 20.14
CA LEU A 408 18.96 -5.58 21.57
C LEU A 408 19.33 -7.04 21.84
N GLN A 409 20.17 -7.27 22.85
CA GLN A 409 20.62 -8.62 23.20
C GLN A 409 19.53 -9.35 23.99
N ARG A 410 19.09 -10.52 23.50
CA ARG A 410 18.08 -11.35 24.17
C ARG A 410 18.47 -11.73 25.60
N ALA A 411 19.76 -11.86 25.90
CA ALA A 411 20.25 -12.13 27.26
C ALA A 411 20.10 -10.93 28.24
N ARG A 412 19.92 -9.70 27.72
CA ARG A 412 19.86 -8.44 28.48
C ARG A 412 18.46 -7.84 28.54
N VAL A 413 17.49 -8.45 27.86
CA VAL A 413 16.10 -8.03 27.84
C VAL A 413 15.18 -9.17 28.27
N ASP A 414 14.05 -8.83 28.88
CA ASP A 414 12.97 -9.75 29.18
C ASP A 414 11.83 -9.54 28.19
N GLU A 415 11.21 -10.65 27.78
CA GLU A 415 10.03 -10.68 26.92
C GLU A 415 8.77 -10.70 27.79
N GLU A 416 7.87 -9.75 27.59
CA GLU A 416 6.55 -9.74 28.23
C GLU A 416 5.47 -9.78 27.14
N MET A 417 4.58 -10.76 27.20
CA MET A 417 3.40 -10.81 26.33
C MET A 417 2.19 -10.26 27.09
N ARG A 418 1.66 -9.11 26.67
CA ARG A 418 0.35 -8.65 27.16
C ARG A 418 -0.75 -9.26 26.31
N ARG A 419 -1.61 -10.07 26.92
CA ARG A 419 -2.90 -10.45 26.32
C ARG A 419 -3.86 -9.30 26.57
N ASN A 420 -4.34 -8.67 25.49
CA ASN A 420 -5.38 -7.67 25.59
C ASN A 420 -6.68 -8.38 26.04
N HIS A 421 -6.97 -8.39 27.35
CA HIS A 421 -8.32 -8.73 27.81
C HIS A 421 -9.19 -7.52 27.46
N GLY A 422 -10.10 -7.72 26.51
CA GLY A 422 -11.08 -6.71 26.15
C GLY A 422 -11.78 -6.21 27.41
N ALA A 423 -11.85 -4.89 27.58
CA ALA A 423 -12.61 -4.27 28.62
C ALA A 423 -14.10 -4.57 28.40
N MET A 424 -14.60 -5.65 29.00
CA MET A 424 -16.02 -5.89 29.20
C MET A 424 -16.34 -5.73 30.68
N GLY A 425 -17.20 -4.75 30.99
CA GLY A 425 -18.14 -4.79 32.10
C GLY A 425 -17.60 -4.48 33.49
N GLN A 426 -18.01 -3.33 34.03
CA GLN A 426 -18.12 -3.13 35.47
C GLN A 426 -18.89 -4.30 36.12
N GLY A 427 -18.33 -4.93 37.14
CA GLY A 427 -19.04 -5.95 37.91
C GLY A 427 -18.18 -6.71 38.92
N GLN A 428 -18.19 -6.21 40.16
CA GLN A 428 -17.78 -6.88 41.41
C GLN A 428 -16.27 -7.16 41.59
N GLY A 429 -15.71 -6.57 42.65
CA GLY A 429 -14.33 -6.74 43.06
C GLY A 429 -13.97 -8.20 43.38
N PRO A 430 -12.68 -8.55 43.35
CA PRO A 430 -12.23 -9.92 43.52
C PRO A 430 -12.59 -10.42 44.93
N GLY A 431 -13.37 -11.50 44.98
CA GLY A 431 -13.63 -12.22 46.22
C GLY A 431 -12.32 -12.72 46.84
N LEU A 432 -12.23 -12.64 48.16
CA LEU A 432 -11.08 -13.00 49.01
C LEU A 432 -10.52 -14.42 48.78
N ASN A 433 -11.16 -15.26 47.97
CA ASN A 433 -10.72 -16.61 47.64
C ASN A 433 -9.67 -16.71 46.51
N GLU A 434 -9.49 -15.67 45.69
CA GLU A 434 -8.56 -15.76 44.54
C GLU A 434 -7.13 -15.30 44.90
N VAL A 435 -6.99 -14.44 45.92
CA VAL A 435 -5.68 -13.98 46.41
C VAL A 435 -4.91 -15.09 47.14
N ALA A 436 -5.60 -16.04 47.76
CA ALA A 436 -4.97 -17.12 48.55
C ALA A 436 -4.27 -18.20 47.69
N ARG A 437 -4.72 -18.42 46.43
CA ARG A 437 -4.13 -19.44 45.56
C ARG A 437 -2.81 -19.02 44.91
N ASN A 438 -2.55 -17.72 44.81
CA ASN A 438 -1.33 -17.20 44.16
C ASN A 438 -0.13 -17.01 45.09
N MET A 439 -0.27 -17.21 46.42
CA MET A 439 0.83 -17.01 47.38
C MET A 439 1.29 -18.28 48.12
N GLY A 440 0.92 -19.49 47.67
CA GLY A 440 1.59 -20.72 48.13
C GLY A 440 1.52 -21.01 49.64
N ILE A 441 0.49 -20.52 50.34
CA ILE A 441 0.28 -20.79 51.76
C ILE A 441 -0.60 -22.05 51.89
N ARG A 442 -0.02 -23.15 52.40
CA ARG A 442 -0.77 -24.36 52.77
C ARG A 442 -1.65 -24.06 53.99
N MET A 443 -2.97 -24.22 53.85
CA MET A 443 -3.89 -24.24 55.00
C MET A 443 -3.93 -25.63 55.67
N PRO A 444 -4.17 -25.68 56.99
CA PRO A 444 -4.29 -26.95 57.74
C PRO A 444 -5.59 -27.69 57.39
N PRO A 445 -5.65 -29.02 57.59
CA PRO A 445 -6.81 -29.82 57.22
C PRO A 445 -8.01 -29.49 58.12
N GLY A 446 -9.10 -29.01 57.51
CA GLY A 446 -10.39 -28.81 58.16
C GLY A 446 -11.10 -30.14 58.44
N SER A 447 -11.67 -30.23 59.64
CA SER A 447 -12.42 -31.36 60.21
C SER A 447 -13.53 -31.90 59.30
N GLY A 448 -13.62 -33.23 59.23
CA GLY A 448 -14.52 -33.99 58.37
C GLY A 448 -16.01 -33.71 58.59
N ARG A 449 -16.76 -33.79 57.49
CA ARG A 449 -18.20 -34.04 57.49
C ARG A 449 -18.40 -35.55 57.56
N ASP A 450 -18.82 -36.04 58.71
CA ASP A 450 -19.42 -37.37 58.82
C ASP A 450 -20.78 -37.35 58.11
N GLY A 451 -20.93 -38.30 57.17
CA GLY A 451 -22.22 -38.75 56.69
C GLY A 451 -22.74 -39.84 57.63
N GLY A 452 -23.99 -39.72 58.04
CA GLY A 452 -24.71 -40.76 58.77
C GLY A 452 -26.14 -40.86 58.25
N ASN A 453 -26.40 -41.93 57.50
CA ASN A 453 -27.71 -42.46 57.19
C ASN A 453 -28.47 -42.79 58.50
N LEU A 454 -29.70 -42.28 58.64
CA LEU A 454 -30.92 -43.00 59.00
C LEU A 454 -32.11 -42.03 59.08
#